data_AF-F9G943-F1
#
_entry.id   AF-F9G943-F1
#
_cell.length_a   1.000
_cell.length_b   1.000
_cell.length_c   1.000
_cell.angle_alpha   90.00
_cell.angle_beta   90.00
_cell.angle_gamma   90.00
#
_symmetry.space_group_name_H-M   'P 1'
#
loop_
_entity.id
_entity.type
_entity.pdbx_description
1 polymer ?
#
loop_
_entity_poly.entity_id
_entity_poly.type
_entity_poly.pdbx_seq_one_letter_code
_entity_poly.pdbx_strand_id
1 'polypeptide(L)'
;MTRLYNFIVFLLPTVLAGSVPKTCKAYPGSSDWPSHKAWSRLNDTLDGRLFAPVPPGAVCHKGWPSYDKDTCPRVAEAWKHYDLHTQNPVSLI
;
A
#
# COMPACT_ATOMS: atom_id res chain seq x y z
N MET A 1 -2.88 -75.04 8.75
CA MET A 1 -3.92 -74.00 8.93
C MET A 1 -3.29 -72.82 9.66
N THR A 2 -2.79 -71.82 8.95
CA THR A 2 -2.54 -70.47 9.48
C THR A 2 -2.38 -69.53 8.28
N ARG A 3 -3.35 -68.62 8.12
CA ARG A 3 -3.39 -67.62 7.04
C ARG A 3 -2.35 -66.54 7.31
N LEU A 4 -1.41 -66.34 6.39
CA LEU A 4 -0.53 -65.17 6.38
C LEU A 4 -1.38 -63.96 5.97
N TYR A 5 -1.68 -63.07 6.91
CA TYR A 5 -2.39 -61.82 6.64
C TYR A 5 -1.42 -60.82 6.01
N ASN A 6 -1.66 -60.53 4.73
CA ASN A 6 -0.91 -59.57 3.94
C ASN A 6 -1.30 -58.15 4.37
N PHE A 7 -0.48 -57.48 5.18
CA PHE A 7 -0.65 -56.06 5.50
C PHE A 7 -0.02 -55.21 4.40
N ILE A 8 -0.78 -54.96 3.33
CA ILE A 8 -0.43 -53.92 2.36
C ILE A 8 -0.71 -52.58 3.04
N VAL A 9 0.34 -51.96 3.58
CA VAL A 9 0.31 -50.56 4.01
C VAL A 9 0.37 -49.71 2.74
N PHE A 10 -0.79 -49.23 2.28
CA PHE A 10 -0.83 -48.19 1.25
C PHE A 10 -0.31 -46.88 1.87
N LEU A 11 0.95 -46.55 1.59
CA LEU A 11 1.52 -45.23 1.82
C LEU A 11 0.80 -44.24 0.88
N LEU A 12 -0.28 -43.63 1.37
CA LEU A 12 -0.84 -42.44 0.75
C LEU A 12 0.21 -41.34 0.85
N PRO A 13 0.68 -40.74 -0.27
CA PRO A 13 1.59 -39.61 -0.19
C PRO A 13 0.87 -38.47 0.52
N THR A 14 1.33 -38.12 1.72
CA THR A 14 0.93 -36.90 2.41
C THR A 14 1.36 -35.72 1.55
N VAL A 15 0.40 -35.13 0.84
CA VAL A 15 0.62 -33.87 0.15
C VAL A 15 0.86 -32.81 1.22
N LEU A 16 2.11 -32.35 1.36
CA LEU A 16 2.42 -31.16 2.16
C LEU A 16 1.76 -29.96 1.46
N ALA A 17 0.57 -29.58 1.91
CA ALA A 17 -0.01 -28.31 1.53
C ALA A 17 0.88 -27.20 2.14
N GLY A 18 1.79 -26.64 1.33
CA GLY A 18 2.60 -25.50 1.75
C GLY A 18 1.67 -24.35 2.12
N SER A 19 1.62 -23.98 3.40
CA SER A 19 0.91 -22.77 3.81
C SER A 19 1.68 -21.56 3.30
N VAL A 20 1.18 -20.90 2.26
CA VAL A 20 1.68 -19.57 1.89
C VAL A 20 1.44 -18.67 3.09
N PRO A 21 2.50 -18.11 3.71
CA PRO A 21 2.31 -17.20 4.82
C PRO A 21 1.44 -16.04 4.33
N LYS A 22 0.31 -15.79 5.01
CA LYS A 22 -0.52 -14.62 4.73
C LYS A 22 0.24 -13.39 5.21
N THR A 23 1.08 -12.84 4.33
CA THR A 23 1.84 -11.62 4.58
C THR A 23 0.98 -10.43 4.16
N CYS A 24 0.74 -9.52 5.10
CA CYS A 24 0.17 -8.21 4.80
C CYS A 24 1.24 -7.34 4.16
N LYS A 25 0.83 -6.35 3.36
CA LYS A 25 1.74 -5.29 2.93
C LYS A 25 2.02 -4.35 4.11
N ALA A 26 3.25 -3.85 4.20
CA ALA A 26 3.60 -2.78 5.12
C ALA A 26 2.73 -1.54 4.86
N TYR A 27 2.47 -0.76 5.90
CA TYR A 27 1.74 0.51 5.83
C TYR A 27 2.38 1.54 6.78
N PRO A 28 2.16 2.85 6.59
CA PRO A 28 2.75 3.86 7.47
C PRO A 28 2.46 3.56 8.95
N GLY A 29 3.53 3.40 9.75
CA GLY A 29 3.45 3.07 11.17
C GLY A 29 3.62 1.58 11.52
N SER A 30 3.60 0.67 10.54
CA SER A 30 3.96 -0.73 10.78
C SER A 30 5.48 -0.90 10.98
N SER A 31 5.89 -1.95 11.69
CA SER A 31 7.31 -2.20 12.00
C SER A 31 8.17 -2.51 10.76
N ASP A 32 7.53 -3.00 9.69
CA ASP A 32 8.12 -3.30 8.38
C ASP A 32 8.02 -2.14 7.39
N TRP A 33 7.51 -0.97 7.81
CA TRP A 33 7.49 0.24 6.98
C TRP A 33 8.92 0.73 6.69
N PRO A 34 9.24 1.16 5.44
CA PRO A 34 10.58 1.65 5.14
C PRO A 34 10.93 2.90 5.97
N SER A 35 12.15 2.91 6.52
CA SER A 35 12.68 4.07 7.24
C SER A 35 12.90 5.28 6.33
N HIS A 36 13.04 6.48 6.90
CA HIS A 36 13.40 7.68 6.15
C HIS A 36 14.66 7.52 5.29
N LYS A 37 15.69 6.80 5.79
CA LYS A 37 16.90 6.51 5.02
C LYS A 37 16.62 5.62 3.81
N ALA A 38 15.68 4.68 3.92
CA ALA A 38 15.27 3.85 2.79
C ALA A 38 14.52 4.67 1.73
N TRP A 39 13.60 5.53 2.14
CA TRP A 39 12.91 6.46 1.24
C TRP A 39 13.86 7.45 0.56
N SER A 40 14.84 7.99 1.29
CA SER A 40 15.88 8.87 0.72
C SER A 40 16.68 8.17 -0.38
N ARG A 41 17.14 6.94 -0.11
CA ARG A 41 17.85 6.15 -1.13
C ARG A 41 16.99 5.88 -2.36
N LEU A 42 15.70 5.58 -2.18
CA LEU A 42 14.79 5.42 -3.32
C LEU A 42 14.68 6.73 -4.11
N ASN A 43 14.57 7.87 -3.43
CA ASN A 43 14.55 9.17 -4.10
C ASN A 43 15.82 9.43 -4.92
N ASP A 44 16.99 9.07 -4.37
CA ASP A 44 18.27 9.19 -5.08
C ASP A 44 18.30 8.31 -6.34
N THR A 45 17.77 7.08 -6.28
CA THR A 45 17.67 6.21 -7.47
C THR A 45 16.68 6.69 -8.52
N LEU A 46 15.81 7.64 -8.18
CA LEU A 46 14.79 8.22 -9.05
C LEU A 46 15.16 9.65 -9.49
N ASP A 47 16.42 10.06 -9.34
CA ASP A 47 16.90 11.42 -9.64
C ASP A 47 16.06 12.51 -8.94
N GLY A 48 15.65 12.27 -7.69
CA GLY A 48 14.88 13.23 -6.91
C GLY A 48 13.38 13.26 -7.22
N ARG A 49 12.84 12.29 -7.98
CA ARG A 49 11.43 12.29 -8.42
C ARG A 49 10.45 11.62 -7.44
N LEU A 50 10.92 11.09 -6.32
CA LEU A 50 10.03 10.62 -5.26
C LEU A 50 9.49 11.83 -4.47
N PHE A 51 8.18 11.93 -4.33
CA PHE A 51 7.55 12.98 -3.56
C PHE A 51 6.60 12.40 -2.50
N ALA A 52 6.50 13.08 -1.37
CA ALA A 52 5.49 12.79 -0.34
C ALA A 52 4.22 13.59 -0.67
N PRO A 53 3.14 12.93 -1.11
CA PRO A 53 1.98 13.63 -1.63
C PRO A 53 1.21 14.38 -0.55
N VAL A 54 0.76 15.59 -0.89
CA VAL A 54 -0.23 16.35 -0.12
C VAL A 54 -1.55 16.29 -0.88
N PRO A 55 -2.64 15.78 -0.28
CA PRO A 55 -3.94 15.75 -0.95
C PRO A 55 -4.39 17.16 -1.35
N PRO A 56 -5.02 17.36 -2.52
CA PRO A 56 -5.43 18.69 -2.96
C PRO A 56 -6.38 19.38 -1.95
N GLY A 57 -7.24 18.62 -1.27
CA GLY A 57 -8.14 19.13 -0.24
C GLY A 57 -7.46 19.54 1.08
N ALA A 58 -6.17 19.24 1.29
CA ALA A 58 -5.47 19.57 2.53
C ALA A 58 -5.49 21.07 2.85
N VAL A 59 -5.56 21.93 1.82
CA VAL A 59 -5.71 23.39 1.97
C VAL A 59 -6.96 23.81 2.76
N CYS A 60 -7.98 22.96 2.84
CA CYS A 60 -9.23 23.24 3.52
C CYS A 60 -9.23 22.89 5.02
N HIS A 61 -8.18 22.24 5.54
CA HIS A 61 -8.17 21.69 6.89
C HIS A 61 -7.07 22.32 7.76
N LYS A 62 -7.45 23.05 8.83
CA LYS A 62 -6.53 23.76 9.74
C LYS A 62 -5.42 22.91 10.37
N GLY A 63 -5.62 21.59 10.47
CA GLY A 63 -4.61 20.66 11.00
C GLY A 63 -3.51 20.30 10.01
N TRP A 64 -3.62 20.72 8.76
CA TRP A 64 -2.61 20.45 7.73
C TRP A 64 -1.64 21.63 7.58
N PRO A 65 -0.33 21.38 7.37
CA PRO A 65 0.65 22.43 7.11
C PRO A 65 0.32 23.30 5.89
N SER A 66 -0.42 22.76 4.93
CA SER A 66 -0.84 23.44 3.71
C SER A 66 -2.16 24.21 3.84
N TYR A 67 -2.73 24.34 5.05
CA TYR A 67 -3.99 25.05 5.25
C TYR A 67 -3.93 26.49 4.71
N ASP A 68 -4.90 26.83 3.88
CA ASP A 68 -5.07 28.16 3.32
C ASP A 68 -6.56 28.44 3.12
N LYS A 69 -7.09 29.34 3.97
CA LYS A 69 -8.49 29.74 3.97
C LYS A 69 -8.93 30.38 2.65
N ASP A 70 -8.01 31.06 1.95
CA ASP A 70 -8.29 31.83 0.75
C ASP A 70 -8.16 30.94 -0.50
N THR A 71 -7.39 29.85 -0.42
CA THR A 71 -7.28 28.85 -1.48
C THR A 71 -8.37 27.78 -1.41
N CYS A 72 -8.86 27.42 -0.22
CA CYS A 72 -9.87 26.38 -0.07
C CYS A 72 -11.12 26.54 -0.98
N PRO A 73 -11.76 27.73 -1.10
CA PRO A 73 -12.92 27.88 -1.98
C PRO A 73 -12.61 27.59 -3.45
N ARG A 74 -11.39 27.90 -3.92
CA ARG A 74 -10.96 27.61 -5.30
C ARG A 74 -10.80 26.12 -5.53
N VAL A 75 -10.18 25.41 -4.59
CA VAL A 75 -10.03 23.95 -4.66
C VAL A 75 -11.39 23.26 -4.57
N ALA A 76 -12.29 23.75 -3.71
CA ALA A 76 -13.64 23.20 -3.57
C ALA A 76 -14.47 23.34 -4.85
N GLU A 77 -14.33 24.45 -5.59
CA GLU A 77 -14.98 24.60 -6.90
C GLU A 77 -14.34 23.69 -7.95
N ALA A 78 -13.00 23.69 -8.02
CA ALA A 78 -12.25 22.86 -8.96
C ALA A 78 -12.47 21.34 -8.74
N TRP A 79 -12.81 20.91 -7.53
CA TRP A 79 -13.11 19.51 -7.17
C TRP A 79 -14.25 18.90 -8.00
N LYS A 80 -15.13 19.72 -8.56
CA LYS A 80 -16.24 19.24 -9.40
C LYS A 80 -15.81 18.88 -10.82
N HIS A 81 -14.56 19.15 -11.17
CA HIS A 81 -14.05 19.04 -12.53
C HIS A 81 -12.93 18.00 -12.63
N TYR A 82 -13.00 17.18 -13.67
CA TYR A 82 -11.99 16.15 -13.99
C TYR A 82 -10.56 16.68 -14.09
N ASP A 83 -10.40 17.94 -14.50
CA ASP A 83 -9.10 18.59 -14.65
C ASP A 83 -8.32 18.65 -13.33
N LEU A 84 -8.96 18.96 -12.20
CA LEU A 84 -8.29 18.95 -10.89
C LEU A 84 -7.74 17.55 -10.59
N HIS A 85 -8.57 16.53 -10.82
CA HIS A 85 -8.25 15.15 -10.45
C HIS A 85 -7.14 14.57 -11.33
N THR A 86 -7.14 14.85 -12.63
CA THR A 86 -6.11 14.35 -13.55
C THR A 86 -4.77 15.04 -13.43
N GLN A 87 -4.76 16.31 -13.05
CA GLN A 87 -3.53 17.06 -12.86
C GLN A 87 -2.89 16.81 -11.50
N ASN A 88 -3.59 16.13 -10.58
CA ASN A 88 -3.08 15.81 -9.26
C ASN A 88 -2.75 14.31 -9.13
N PRO A 89 -1.49 13.93 -8.84
CA PRO A 89 -1.03 12.54 -8.88
C PRO A 89 -1.61 11.64 -7.77
N VAL A 90 -2.31 12.21 -6.79
CA VAL A 90 -2.95 11.47 -5.68
C VAL A 90 -4.43 11.75 -5.55
N SER A 91 -5.02 12.37 -6.56
CA SER A 91 -6.45 12.58 -6.63
C SER A 91 -7.09 11.56 -7.56
N LEU A 92 -8.36 11.27 -7.33
CA LEU A 92 -9.18 10.35 -8.11
C LEU A 92 -10.54 11.02 -8.36
N ILE A 93 -11.13 10.73 -9.53
CA ILE A 93 -12.50 11.12 -9.87
C ILE A 93 -13.52 10.12 -9.31
#